data_AF-A0A3S1CKM9-F1
#
_entry.id   AF-A0A3S1CKM9-F1
#
_cell.length_a   1.000
_cell.length_b   1.000
_cell.length_c   1.000
_cell.angle_alpha   90.00
_cell.angle_beta   90.00
_cell.angle_gamma   90.00
#
_symmetry.space_group_name_H-M   'P 1'
#
loop_
_entity.id
_entity.type
_entity.pdbx_description
1 polymer ?
#
loop_
_entity_poly.entity_id
_entity_poly.type
_entity_poly.pdbx_seq_one_letter_code
_entity_poly.pdbx_strand_id
1 'polypeptide(L)'
;MIKMISSDLYTQLIDTLSPDKIEVYLECSGWVKYKEVEYVLSLWSNSKQDKQFTILLPLDKESADFEIKIEELVLILSRFEERSKIDILKSLGNTSVIAQENNREIIDIKIEFKEVDKHYIPAKSIYILSKISTKLLS
;
A
#
# COMPACT_ATOMS: atom_id res chain seq x y z
N MET A 1 41.04 -7.48 -2.93
CA MET A 1 40.28 -6.47 -3.69
C MET A 1 39.02 -7.16 -4.22
N ILE A 2 37.88 -6.47 -4.31
CA ILE A 2 36.49 -6.95 -4.53
C ILE A 2 35.68 -7.12 -3.23
N LYS A 3 35.21 -6.00 -2.66
CA LYS A 3 34.01 -5.98 -1.78
C LYS A 3 33.27 -4.62 -1.78
N MET A 4 33.51 -3.78 -2.79
CA MET A 4 33.04 -2.38 -2.79
C MET A 4 31.87 -2.12 -3.76
N ILE A 5 31.58 -3.05 -4.69
CA ILE A 5 30.53 -2.85 -5.72
C ILE A 5 29.13 -3.26 -5.19
N SER A 6 29.05 -4.08 -4.13
CA SER A 6 27.76 -4.59 -3.62
C SER A 6 27.02 -3.62 -2.70
N SER A 7 27.72 -2.69 -2.04
CA SER A 7 27.09 -1.74 -1.11
C SER A 7 26.34 -0.64 -1.86
N ASP A 8 26.98 -0.05 -2.88
CA ASP A 8 26.40 1.07 -3.64
C ASP A 8 25.11 0.66 -4.37
N LEU A 9 25.10 -0.54 -4.96
CA LEU A 9 23.90 -1.07 -5.62
C LEU A 9 22.77 -1.33 -4.61
N TYR A 10 23.11 -1.75 -3.39
CA TYR A 10 22.14 -2.02 -2.34
C TYR A 10 21.48 -0.74 -1.83
N THR A 11 22.28 0.30 -1.56
CA THR A 11 21.78 1.63 -1.19
C THR A 11 20.94 2.23 -2.31
N GLN A 12 21.38 2.15 -3.57
CA GLN A 12 20.58 2.59 -4.72
C GLN A 12 19.22 1.90 -4.81
N LEU A 13 19.15 0.60 -4.50
CA LEU A 13 17.87 -0.12 -4.48
C LEU A 13 16.95 0.41 -3.37
N ILE A 14 17.48 0.64 -2.16
CA ILE A 14 16.70 1.22 -1.06
C ILE A 14 16.18 2.61 -1.41
N ASP A 15 17.01 3.45 -2.04
CA ASP A 15 16.64 4.80 -2.45
C ASP A 15 15.49 4.82 -3.47
N THR A 16 15.30 3.76 -4.24
CA THR A 16 14.17 3.65 -5.18
C THR A 16 12.86 3.22 -4.52
N LEU A 17 12.90 2.76 -3.27
CA LEU A 17 11.72 2.33 -2.56
C LEU A 17 10.88 3.53 -2.10
N SER A 18 9.58 3.29 -2.06
CA SER A 18 8.57 4.21 -1.55
C SER A 18 7.67 3.45 -0.58
N PRO A 19 7.31 4.03 0.58
CA PRO A 19 6.46 3.37 1.57
C PRO A 19 5.19 2.76 0.98
N ASP A 20 4.49 3.50 0.10
CA ASP A 20 3.24 3.04 -0.54
C ASP A 20 3.40 1.71 -1.30
N LYS A 21 4.52 1.54 -2.01
CA LYS A 21 4.81 0.29 -2.74
C LYS A 21 5.08 -0.86 -1.78
N ILE A 22 5.72 -0.58 -0.65
CA ILE A 22 5.99 -1.59 0.38
C ILE A 22 4.68 -1.98 1.07
N GLU A 23 3.76 -1.04 1.33
CA GLU A 23 2.43 -1.38 1.86
C GLU A 23 1.68 -2.32 0.92
N VAL A 24 1.62 -2.00 -0.37
CA VAL A 24 1.00 -2.87 -1.38
C VAL A 24 1.65 -4.25 -1.39
N TYR A 25 2.98 -4.32 -1.27
CA TYR A 25 3.69 -5.60 -1.18
C TYR A 25 3.25 -6.40 0.05
N LEU A 26 3.26 -5.77 1.23
CA LEU A 26 2.90 -6.42 2.48
C LEU A 26 1.48 -6.97 2.44
N GLU A 27 0.51 -6.18 1.95
CA GLU A 27 -0.87 -6.61 1.75
C GLU A 27 -0.97 -7.80 0.79
N CYS A 28 -0.28 -7.73 -0.35
CA CYS A 28 -0.27 -8.81 -1.34
C CYS A 28 0.42 -10.07 -0.83
N SER A 29 1.35 -9.95 0.12
CA SER A 29 2.05 -11.07 0.76
C SER A 29 1.35 -11.56 2.04
N GLY A 30 0.11 -11.10 2.29
CA GLY A 30 -0.72 -11.57 3.39
C GLY A 30 -0.34 -11.01 4.77
N TRP A 31 0.48 -9.97 4.83
CA TRP A 31 0.71 -9.23 6.06
C TRP A 31 -0.51 -8.37 6.40
N VAL A 32 -0.76 -8.22 7.69
CA VAL A 32 -1.90 -7.46 8.22
C VAL A 32 -1.39 -6.21 8.94
N LYS A 33 -1.78 -5.03 8.43
CA LYS A 33 -1.59 -3.74 9.11
C LYS A 33 -2.50 -3.71 10.34
N TYR A 34 -1.94 -3.49 11.52
CA TYR A 34 -2.73 -3.43 12.76
C TYR A 34 -2.61 -2.10 13.51
N LYS A 35 -1.65 -1.25 13.14
CA LYS A 35 -1.51 0.09 13.70
C LYS A 35 -0.75 1.00 12.73
N GLU A 36 -1.10 2.28 12.77
CA GLU A 36 -0.35 3.37 12.14
C GLU A 36 -0.14 4.46 13.19
N VAL A 37 1.02 5.12 13.15
CA VAL A 37 1.36 6.21 14.07
C VAL A 37 1.60 7.46 13.25
N GLU A 38 0.59 8.35 13.25
CA GLU A 38 0.68 9.75 12.80
C GLU A 38 1.48 9.97 11.51
N TYR A 39 1.30 9.11 10.50
CA TYR A 39 2.02 9.20 9.21
C TYR A 39 3.55 9.04 9.29
N VAL A 40 4.09 8.63 10.43
CA VAL A 40 5.54 8.40 10.63
C VAL A 40 5.89 6.93 10.39
N LEU A 41 5.06 6.02 10.89
CA LEU A 41 5.28 4.59 10.73
C LEU A 41 3.98 3.78 10.73
N SER A 42 4.01 2.62 10.08
CA SER A 42 2.98 1.60 10.17
C SER A 42 3.53 0.28 10.72
N LEU A 43 2.69 -0.43 11.48
CA LEU A 43 3.01 -1.71 12.10
C LEU A 43 2.20 -2.83 11.44
N TRP A 44 2.93 -3.86 11.03
CA TRP A 44 2.42 -4.99 10.28
C TRP A 44 2.77 -6.30 10.96
N SER A 45 1.88 -7.29 10.89
CA SER A 45 2.12 -8.60 11.46
C SER A 45 1.76 -9.72 10.50
N ASN A 46 2.49 -10.83 10.60
CA ASN A 46 2.18 -12.08 9.92
C ASN A 46 2.71 -13.24 10.76
N SER A 47 2.20 -14.45 10.55
CA SER A 47 2.60 -15.64 11.27
C SER A 47 2.92 -16.78 10.31
N LYS A 48 4.02 -17.49 10.58
CA LYS A 48 4.43 -18.68 9.82
C LYS A 48 5.02 -19.69 10.80
N GLN A 49 4.56 -20.95 10.74
CA GLN A 49 5.02 -22.05 11.60
C GLN A 49 5.00 -21.68 13.09
N ASP A 50 3.86 -21.19 13.59
CA ASP A 50 3.63 -20.75 14.98
C ASP A 50 4.56 -19.62 15.49
N LYS A 51 5.32 -18.98 14.60
CA LYS A 51 6.12 -17.79 14.91
C LYS A 51 5.42 -16.55 14.38
N GLN A 52 5.26 -15.56 15.26
CA GLN A 52 4.77 -14.24 14.89
C GLN A 52 5.92 -13.33 14.48
N PHE A 53 5.75 -12.64 13.36
CA PHE A 53 6.69 -11.66 12.84
C PHE A 53 6.00 -10.29 12.84
N THR A 54 6.79 -9.26 13.12
CA THR A 54 6.33 -7.86 13.12
C THR A 54 7.25 -7.06 12.23
N ILE A 55 6.68 -6.20 11.40
CA ILE A 55 7.40 -5.25 10.56
C ILE A 55 7.01 -3.83 10.98
N LEU A 56 8.03 -2.97 11.08
CA LEU A 56 7.87 -1.53 11.18
C LEU A 56 8.19 -0.95 9.81
N LEU A 57 7.20 -0.35 9.16
CA LEU A 57 7.38 0.36 7.90
C LEU A 57 7.48 1.86 8.19
N PRO A 58 8.63 2.50 7.94
CA PRO A 58 8.70 3.97 7.96
C PRO A 58 7.86 4.54 6.81
N LEU A 59 7.04 5.54 7.12
CA LEU A 59 6.20 6.26 6.15
C LEU A 59 6.82 7.59 5.71
N ASP A 60 7.72 8.15 6.52
CA ASP A 60 8.51 9.33 6.17
C ASP A 60 9.86 8.92 5.56
N LYS A 61 10.04 9.18 4.27
CA LYS A 61 11.28 8.88 3.54
C LYS A 61 12.41 9.85 3.85
N GLU A 62 12.08 11.05 4.29
CA GLU A 62 13.07 12.10 4.61
C GLU A 62 13.64 11.91 6.02
N SER A 63 13.14 10.90 6.77
CA SER A 63 13.66 10.60 8.09
C SER A 63 15.09 10.04 8.00
N ALA A 64 15.95 10.50 8.91
CA ALA A 64 17.35 10.08 8.94
C ALA A 64 17.55 8.58 9.21
N ASP A 65 16.53 7.91 9.75
CA ASP A 65 16.52 6.48 10.07
C ASP A 65 15.78 5.63 9.03
N PHE A 66 15.33 6.22 7.90
CA PHE A 66 14.60 5.51 6.85
C PHE A 66 15.37 4.30 6.32
N GLU A 67 16.62 4.49 5.87
CA GLU A 67 17.44 3.42 5.28
C GLU A 67 17.64 2.25 6.26
N ILE A 68 17.91 2.56 7.53
CA ILE A 68 18.13 1.57 8.60
C ILE A 68 16.85 0.75 8.83
N LYS A 69 15.70 1.41 8.93
CA LYS A 69 14.40 0.73 9.12
C LYS A 69 14.00 -0.12 7.92
N ILE A 70 14.31 0.34 6.71
CA ILE A 70 14.10 -0.47 5.50
C ILE A 70 15.02 -1.69 5.51
N GLU A 71 16.28 -1.58 5.96
CA GLU A 71 17.16 -2.73 6.07
C GLU A 71 16.63 -3.78 7.07
N GLU A 72 16.12 -3.33 8.22
CA GLU A 72 15.47 -4.21 9.20
C GLU A 72 14.24 -4.92 8.61
N LEU A 73 13.37 -4.17 7.92
CA LEU A 73 12.20 -4.72 7.22
C LEU A 73 12.61 -5.78 6.20
N VAL A 74 13.61 -5.51 5.36
CA VAL A 74 14.12 -6.44 4.35
C VAL A 74 14.70 -7.69 4.99
N LEU A 75 15.39 -7.56 6.13
CA LEU A 75 15.91 -8.71 6.88
C LEU A 75 14.78 -9.59 7.43
N ILE A 76 13.71 -8.98 7.95
CA ILE A 76 12.54 -9.70 8.46
C ILE A 76 11.85 -10.45 7.32
N LEU A 77 11.58 -9.79 6.20
CA LEU A 77 10.99 -10.41 5.01
C LEU A 77 11.86 -11.53 4.45
N SER A 78 13.17 -11.32 4.34
CA SER A 78 14.12 -12.33 3.86
C SER A 78 14.06 -13.61 4.72
N ARG A 79 13.94 -13.48 6.04
CA ARG A 79 13.79 -14.62 6.96
C ARG A 79 12.40 -15.26 6.88
N PHE A 80 11.35 -14.46 6.76
CA PHE A 80 9.97 -14.94 6.69
C PHE A 80 9.69 -15.71 5.40
N GLU A 81 10.15 -15.17 4.27
CA GLU A 81 9.94 -15.73 2.93
C GLU A 81 11.03 -16.71 2.51
N GLU A 82 12.11 -16.85 3.29
CA GLU A 82 13.27 -17.70 2.97
C GLU A 82 13.92 -17.32 1.63
N ARG A 83 13.95 -16.02 1.33
CA ARG A 83 14.51 -15.42 0.10
C ARG A 83 15.72 -14.56 0.39
N SER A 84 16.55 -14.31 -0.61
CA SER A 84 17.70 -13.41 -0.47
C SER A 84 17.23 -11.95 -0.28
N LYS A 85 17.98 -11.14 0.47
CA LYS A 85 17.68 -9.71 0.66
C LYS A 85 17.56 -8.95 -0.69
N ILE A 86 18.36 -9.32 -1.68
CA ILE A 86 18.36 -8.68 -3.01
C ILE A 86 17.06 -8.99 -3.75
N ASP A 87 16.56 -10.22 -3.67
CA ASP A 87 15.30 -10.59 -4.34
C ASP A 87 14.09 -9.93 -3.67
N ILE A 88 14.13 -9.78 -2.34
CA ILE A 88 13.16 -8.98 -1.60
C ILE A 88 13.17 -7.53 -2.09
N LEU A 89 14.33 -6.87 -2.12
CA LEU A 89 14.45 -5.48 -2.58
C LEU A 89 13.92 -5.29 -4.01
N LYS A 90 14.25 -6.20 -4.93
CA LYS A 90 13.72 -6.17 -6.30
C LYS A 90 12.20 -6.27 -6.33
N SER A 91 11.62 -7.11 -5.49
CA SER A 91 10.17 -7.32 -5.42
C SER A 91 9.46 -6.12 -4.79
N LEU A 92 10.04 -5.51 -3.75
CA LEU A 92 9.56 -4.27 -3.14
C LEU A 92 9.58 -3.10 -4.13
N GLY A 93 10.61 -3.01 -4.98
CA GLY A 93 10.72 -1.98 -6.00
C GLY A 93 9.75 -2.18 -7.17
N ASN A 94 9.28 -3.41 -7.39
CA ASN A 94 8.49 -3.80 -8.56
C ASN A 94 7.22 -4.59 -8.16
N THR A 95 6.19 -3.87 -7.72
CA THR A 95 4.93 -4.45 -7.22
C THR A 95 4.19 -5.32 -8.25
N SER A 96 4.45 -5.15 -9.56
CA SER A 96 3.89 -6.02 -10.60
C SER A 96 4.41 -7.46 -10.54
N VAL A 97 5.59 -7.68 -9.97
CA VAL A 97 6.19 -9.03 -9.82
C VAL A 97 5.37 -9.87 -8.83
N ILE A 98 4.82 -9.26 -7.79
CA ILE A 98 4.05 -9.94 -6.74
C ILE A 98 2.68 -10.40 -7.25
N ALA A 99 2.06 -9.59 -8.11
CA ALA A 99 0.80 -9.95 -8.77
C ALA A 99 1.00 -11.18 -9.68
N GLN A 100 2.14 -11.24 -10.39
CA GLN A 100 2.52 -12.37 -11.23
C GLN A 100 2.87 -13.62 -10.41
N GLU A 101 3.67 -13.50 -9.34
CA GLU A 101 4.08 -14.63 -8.49
C GLU A 101 2.89 -15.28 -7.75
N ASN A 102 1.85 -14.51 -7.41
CA ASN A 102 0.66 -15.02 -6.71
C ASN A 102 -0.47 -15.51 -7.63
N ASN A 103 -0.25 -15.66 -8.95
CA ASN A 103 -1.31 -15.98 -9.93
C ASN A 103 -2.55 -15.08 -9.81
N ARG A 104 -2.38 -13.82 -9.37
CA ARG A 104 -3.48 -12.84 -9.42
C ARG A 104 -3.45 -12.25 -10.82
N GLU A 105 -4.39 -12.64 -11.67
CA GLU A 105 -4.62 -11.94 -12.93
C GLU A 105 -4.84 -10.46 -12.63
N ILE A 106 -3.94 -9.61 -13.12
CA ILE A 106 -4.16 -8.16 -13.14
C ILE A 106 -5.21 -7.92 -14.21
N ILE A 107 -6.47 -7.77 -13.79
CA ILE A 107 -7.54 -7.32 -14.67
C ILE A 107 -7.41 -5.80 -14.75
N ASP A 108 -6.94 -5.30 -15.90
CA ASP A 108 -6.95 -3.87 -16.19
C ASP A 108 -8.39 -3.43 -16.50
N ILE A 109 -9.12 -3.04 -15.46
CA ILE A 109 -10.51 -2.59 -15.60
C ILE A 109 -10.47 -1.10 -15.94
N LYS A 110 -10.69 -0.79 -17.23
CA LYS A 110 -10.97 0.57 -17.66
C LYS A 110 -12.40 0.95 -17.22
N ILE A 111 -12.52 1.57 -16.06
CA ILE A 111 -13.80 2.08 -15.55
C ILE A 111 -14.11 3.40 -16.28
N GLU A 112 -14.92 3.31 -17.32
CA GLU A 112 -15.53 4.49 -17.93
C GLU A 112 -16.75 4.90 -17.10
N PHE A 113 -16.56 5.91 -16.26
CA PHE A 113 -17.67 6.60 -15.62
C PHE A 113 -18.44 7.37 -16.69
N LYS A 114 -19.53 6.77 -17.21
CA LYS A 114 -20.56 7.58 -17.86
C LYS A 114 -21.10 8.52 -16.80
N GLU A 115 -21.02 9.83 -17.05
CA GLU A 115 -21.73 10.80 -16.24
C GLU A 115 -23.17 10.31 -16.09
N VAL A 116 -23.56 9.98 -14.86
CA VAL A 116 -24.97 9.76 -14.55
C VAL A 116 -25.66 11.05 -14.93
N ASP A 117 -26.59 11.00 -15.88
CA ASP A 117 -27.43 12.13 -16.26
C ASP A 117 -27.87 12.81 -14.97
N LYS A 118 -27.27 13.97 -14.68
CA LYS A 118 -27.69 14.79 -13.55
C LYS A 118 -29.12 15.16 -13.89
N HIS A 119 -30.08 14.50 -13.27
CA HIS A 119 -31.48 14.84 -13.39
C HIS A 119 -31.61 16.25 -12.80
N TYR A 120 -31.46 17.26 -13.65
CA TYR A 120 -31.67 18.65 -13.31
C TYR A 120 -33.14 18.77 -12.97
N ILE A 121 -33.46 18.75 -11.68
CA ILE A 121 -34.78 19.14 -11.21
C ILE A 121 -34.80 20.68 -11.31
N PRO A 122 -35.60 21.28 -12.21
CA PRO A 122 -35.73 22.73 -12.25
C PRO A 122 -36.14 23.22 -10.87
N ALA A 123 -35.52 24.29 -10.36
CA ALA A 123 -35.80 24.83 -9.02
C ALA A 123 -37.30 25.09 -8.77
N LYS A 124 -38.06 25.37 -9.84
CA LYS A 124 -39.52 25.55 -9.80
C LYS A 124 -40.28 24.28 -9.33
N SER A 125 -39.74 23.10 -9.62
CA SER A 125 -40.31 21.80 -9.20
C SER A 125 -40.08 21.54 -7.71
N ILE A 126 -38.96 22.00 -7.15
CA ILE A 126 -38.66 21.92 -5.71
C ILE A 126 -39.67 22.77 -4.91
N TYR A 127 -40.04 23.96 -5.43
CA TYR A 127 -41.04 24.83 -4.79
C TYR A 127 -42.44 24.21 -4.71
N ILE A 128 -42.82 23.37 -5.68
CA ILE A 128 -44.13 22.70 -5.65
C ILE A 128 -44.14 21.61 -4.58
N LEU A 129 -43.05 20.85 -4.45
CA LEU A 129 -42.93 19.80 -3.43
C LEU A 129 -42.94 20.36 -2.01
N SER A 130 -42.32 21.52 -1.77
CA SER A 130 -42.34 22.16 -0.45
C SER A 130 -43.74 22.62 -0.02
N LYS A 131 -44.61 22.97 -0.98
CA LYS A 131 -46.01 23.35 -0.71
C LYS A 131 -46.95 22.17 -0.47
N ILE A 132 -46.65 21.00 -1.04
CA ILE A 132 -47.46 19.80 -0.81
C ILE A 132 -47.21 19.24 0.59
N SER A 133 -45.94 19.25 1.05
CA SER A 133 -45.56 18.81 2.40
C SER A 133 -46.25 19.61 3.52
N THR A 134 -46.49 20.91 3.31
CA THR A 134 -47.14 21.77 4.32
C THR A 134 -48.66 21.60 4.40
N LYS A 135 -49.30 21.02 3.37
CA LYS A 135 -50.75 20.75 3.36
C LYS A 135 -51.14 19.40 3.97
N LEU A 136 -50.17 18.53 4.24
CA LEU A 136 -50.41 17.21 4.85
C LEU A 136 -50.21 17.21 6.38
N LEU A 137 -49.88 18.36 6.97
CA LEU A 137 -49.69 18.55 8.41
C LEU A 137 -50.67 19.59 9.01
N SER A 138 -51.77 19.89 8.31
CA SER A 138 -52.88 20.73 8.81
C SER A 138 -54.20 19.97 8.81
#